data_AF-A0A318UVK3-F1
#
_entry.id   AF-A0A318UVK3-F1
#
_cell.length_a   1.000
_cell.length_b   1.000
_cell.length_c   1.000
_cell.angle_alpha   90.00
_cell.angle_beta   90.00
_cell.angle_gamma   90.00
#
_symmetry.space_group_name_H-M   'P 1'
#
loop_
_entity.id
_entity.type
_entity.pdbx_description
1 polymer ?
#
loop_
_entity_poly.entity_id
_entity_poly.type
_entity_poly.pdbx_seq_one_letter_code
_entity_poly.pdbx_strand_id
1 'polypeptide(L)'
;MNINIQKTFAKTFSTIFFTLAGFVVFASFAGAFSEYNHGESLTQVIIKIINSNIIAIAVFELAMVINKEYGSDNEHDIIVLLRRTLPRFIGTVCVAMALEGLIMVIKYSQLDMAGNLYYPVAIVASAGFLLISLGVFLKYAPREH
;
A
#
# COMPACT_ATOMS: atom_id res chain seq x y z
N MET A 1 -9.52 12.18 -31.82
CA MET A 1 -10.64 11.36 -31.33
C MET A 1 -10.19 10.21 -30.40
N ASN A 2 -9.08 10.35 -29.64
CA ASN A 2 -8.55 9.30 -28.76
C ASN A 2 -8.67 9.59 -27.24
N ILE A 3 -8.94 10.85 -26.86
CA ILE A 3 -8.99 11.30 -25.46
C ILE A 3 -10.17 10.64 -24.71
N ASN A 4 -11.28 10.35 -25.40
CA ASN A 4 -12.49 9.82 -24.77
C ASN A 4 -12.29 8.38 -24.26
N ILE A 5 -11.53 7.54 -24.97
CA ILE A 5 -11.31 6.13 -24.61
C ILE A 5 -10.41 6.02 -23.38
N GLN A 6 -9.32 6.80 -23.33
CA GLN A 6 -8.41 6.82 -22.18
C GLN A 6 -9.11 7.33 -20.91
N LYS A 7 -9.93 8.37 -21.05
CA LYS A 7 -10.71 8.94 -19.95
C LYS A 7 -11.77 7.98 -19.42
N THR A 8 -12.50 7.29 -20.31
CA THR A 8 -13.45 6.25 -19.92
C THR A 8 -12.74 5.09 -19.22
N PHE A 9 -11.61 4.62 -19.78
CA PHE A 9 -10.85 3.51 -19.21
C PHE A 9 -10.33 3.83 -17.80
N ALA A 10 -9.72 5.00 -17.62
CA ALA A 10 -9.20 5.42 -16.33
C ALA A 10 -10.30 5.65 -15.28
N LYS A 11 -11.47 6.17 -15.69
CA LYS A 11 -12.63 6.32 -14.79
C LYS A 11 -13.15 4.95 -14.32
N THR A 12 -13.23 3.97 -15.22
CA THR A 12 -13.59 2.58 -14.85
C THR A 12 -12.55 2.00 -13.90
N PHE A 13 -11.25 2.17 -14.21
CA PHE A 13 -10.17 1.63 -13.39
C PHE A 13 -10.16 2.26 -11.98
N SER A 14 -10.26 3.58 -11.89
CA SER A 14 -10.34 4.28 -10.60
C SER A 14 -11.55 3.82 -9.78
N THR A 15 -12.71 3.63 -10.42
CA THR A 15 -13.91 3.12 -9.74
C THR A 15 -13.66 1.73 -9.17
N ILE A 16 -13.03 0.83 -9.93
CA ILE A 16 -12.67 -0.52 -9.46
C ILE A 16 -11.75 -0.43 -8.24
N PHE A 17 -10.72 0.42 -8.27
CA PHE A 17 -9.79 0.55 -7.14
C PHE A 17 -10.45 1.18 -5.91
N PHE A 18 -11.36 2.14 -6.07
CA PHE A 18 -12.14 2.67 -4.95
C PHE A 18 -13.04 1.61 -4.32
N THR A 19 -13.73 0.81 -5.14
CA THR A 19 -14.55 -0.31 -4.64
C THR A 19 -13.68 -1.35 -3.95
N LEU A 20 -12.51 -1.67 -4.50
CA LEU A 20 -11.58 -2.61 -3.91
C LEU A 20 -11.07 -2.11 -2.55
N ALA A 21 -10.68 -0.84 -2.44
CA ALA A 21 -10.26 -0.25 -1.17
C ALA A 21 -11.38 -0.33 -0.12
N GLY A 22 -12.62 0.03 -0.49
CA GLY A 22 -13.77 -0.09 0.40
C GLY A 22 -14.03 -1.54 0.83
N PHE A 23 -13.88 -2.50 -0.10
CA PHE A 23 -14.04 -3.92 0.19
C PHE A 23 -12.96 -4.45 1.13
N VAL A 24 -11.70 -4.03 0.97
CA VAL A 24 -10.61 -4.39 1.88
C VAL A 24 -10.86 -3.86 3.29
N VAL A 25 -11.33 -2.62 3.43
CA VAL A 25 -11.73 -2.07 4.74
C VAL A 25 -12.85 -2.92 5.34
N PHE A 26 -13.92 -3.18 4.59
CA PHE A 26 -15.04 -3.98 5.07
C PHE A 26 -14.61 -5.39 5.49
N ALA A 27 -13.81 -6.06 4.67
CA ALA A 27 -13.26 -7.39 4.95
C ALA A 27 -12.36 -7.38 6.19
N SER A 28 -11.57 -6.33 6.39
CA SER A 28 -10.73 -6.14 7.58
C SER A 28 -11.57 -6.11 8.86
N PHE A 29 -12.64 -5.32 8.89
CA PHE A 29 -13.55 -5.27 10.03
C PHE A 29 -14.30 -6.59 10.23
N ALA A 30 -14.87 -7.17 9.18
CA ALA A 30 -15.58 -8.44 9.26
C ALA A 30 -14.68 -9.60 9.73
N GLY A 31 -13.44 -9.64 9.23
CA GLY A 31 -12.41 -10.59 9.65
C GLY A 31 -12.06 -10.42 11.12
N ALA A 32 -11.88 -9.19 11.59
CA ALA A 32 -11.59 -8.90 12.99
C ALA A 32 -12.65 -9.42 13.96
N PHE A 33 -13.93 -9.21 13.65
CA PHE A 33 -15.03 -9.76 14.46
C PHE A 33 -15.01 -11.28 14.49
N SER A 34 -14.73 -11.92 13.34
CA SER A 34 -14.60 -13.37 13.26
C SER A 34 -13.42 -13.89 14.08
N GLU A 35 -12.24 -13.29 13.95
CA GLU A 35 -11.02 -13.73 14.65
C GLU A 35 -11.11 -13.53 16.17
N TYR A 36 -11.76 -12.45 16.62
CA TYR A 36 -12.04 -12.23 18.03
C TYR A 36 -12.94 -13.34 18.61
N ASN A 37 -13.99 -13.73 17.87
CA ASN A 37 -14.89 -14.82 18.28
C ASN A 37 -14.20 -16.20 18.30
N HIS A 38 -13.16 -16.39 17.49
CA HIS A 38 -12.34 -17.61 17.48
C HIS A 38 -11.25 -17.62 18.57
N GLY A 39 -11.16 -16.59 19.41
CA GLY A 39 -10.27 -16.54 20.55
C GLY A 39 -8.83 -16.13 20.24
N GLU A 40 -8.56 -15.48 19.09
CA GLU A 40 -7.25 -14.89 18.86
C GLU A 40 -6.95 -13.76 19.86
N SER A 41 -5.66 -13.57 20.18
CA SER A 41 -5.26 -12.49 21.07
C SER A 41 -5.65 -11.13 20.50
N LEU A 42 -6.19 -10.26 21.34
CA LEU A 42 -6.65 -8.92 20.95
C LEU A 42 -5.53 -8.12 20.25
N THR A 43 -4.29 -8.27 20.73
CA THR A 43 -3.10 -7.68 20.10
C THR A 43 -2.92 -8.14 18.65
N GLN A 44 -3.06 -9.44 18.37
CA GLN A 44 -2.88 -10.00 17.02
C GLN A 44 -3.99 -9.53 16.08
N VAL A 45 -5.25 -9.50 16.55
CA VAL A 45 -6.39 -8.98 15.80
C VAL A 45 -6.18 -7.49 15.44
N ILE A 46 -5.75 -6.66 16.40
CA ILE A 46 -5.45 -5.24 16.15
C ILE A 46 -4.38 -5.10 15.06
N ILE A 47 -3.29 -5.86 15.14
CA ILE A 47 -2.20 -5.69 14.17
C ILE A 47 -2.66 -6.13 12.76
N LYS A 48 -3.44 -7.21 12.62
CA LYS A 48 -4.01 -7.64 11.33
C LYS A 48 -4.96 -6.60 10.73
N ILE A 49 -5.79 -5.95 11.56
CA ILE A 49 -6.66 -4.84 11.12
C ILE A 49 -5.81 -3.69 10.59
N ILE A 50 -4.74 -3.31 11.30
CA ILE A 50 -3.85 -2.22 10.88
C ILE A 50 -3.22 -2.54 9.52
N ASN A 51 -2.69 -3.76 9.36
CA ASN A 51 -2.06 -4.19 8.12
C ASN A 51 -3.03 -4.12 6.93
N SER A 52 -4.22 -4.72 7.08
CA SER A 52 -5.25 -4.74 6.04
C SER A 52 -5.72 -3.32 5.67
N ASN A 53 -5.83 -2.42 6.66
CA ASN A 53 -6.22 -1.04 6.40
C ASN A 53 -5.10 -0.20 5.75
N ILE A 54 -3.82 -0.48 6.00
CA ILE A 54 -2.72 0.17 5.29
C ILE A 54 -2.74 -0.21 3.81
N ILE A 55 -3.02 -1.48 3.49
CA ILE A 55 -3.22 -1.92 2.10
C ILE A 55 -4.41 -1.17 1.49
N ALA A 56 -5.53 -1.05 2.20
CA ALA A 56 -6.69 -0.28 1.73
C ALA A 56 -6.34 1.18 1.43
N ILE A 57 -5.55 1.83 2.29
CA ILE A 57 -5.08 3.21 2.09
C ILE A 57 -4.20 3.30 0.83
N ALA A 58 -3.27 2.36 0.63
CA ALA A 58 -2.41 2.34 -0.55
C ALA A 58 -3.24 2.19 -1.85
N VAL A 59 -4.22 1.28 -1.86
CA VAL A 59 -5.14 1.07 -2.99
C VAL A 59 -6.01 2.31 -3.24
N PHE A 60 -6.48 2.96 -2.17
CA PHE A 60 -7.24 4.21 -2.24
C PHE A 60 -6.41 5.37 -2.80
N GLU A 61 -5.14 5.50 -2.38
CA GLU A 61 -4.22 6.48 -2.93
C GLU A 61 -4.00 6.27 -4.43
N LEU A 62 -3.78 5.03 -4.88
CA LEU A 62 -3.70 4.72 -6.31
C LEU A 62 -4.99 5.09 -7.05
N ALA A 63 -6.17 4.78 -6.49
CA ALA A 63 -7.45 5.12 -7.10
C ALA A 63 -7.60 6.63 -7.33
N MET A 64 -7.19 7.44 -6.35
CA MET A 64 -7.19 8.90 -6.45
C MET A 64 -6.22 9.41 -7.51
N VAL A 65 -5.02 8.85 -7.60
CA VAL A 65 -4.01 9.23 -8.58
C VAL A 65 -4.54 9.01 -9.99
N ILE A 66 -5.08 7.82 -10.27
CA ILE A 66 -5.67 7.47 -11.57
C ILE A 66 -6.83 8.41 -11.91
N ASN A 67 -7.72 8.69 -10.94
CA ASN A 67 -8.83 9.61 -11.18
C ASN A 67 -8.36 11.03 -11.51
N LYS A 68 -7.29 11.49 -10.84
CA LYS A 68 -6.75 12.85 -11.03
C LYS A 68 -5.98 12.99 -12.35
N GLU A 69 -5.21 11.97 -12.73
CA GLU A 69 -4.36 11.96 -13.92
C GLU A 69 -5.15 11.93 -15.22
N TYR A 70 -6.28 11.22 -15.24
CA TYR A 70 -7.10 11.09 -16.45
C TYR A 70 -8.43 11.87 -16.37
N GLY A 71 -8.79 12.42 -15.21
CA GLY A 71 -9.99 13.24 -15.02
C GLY A 71 -9.80 14.71 -15.42
N SER A 72 -8.58 15.24 -15.29
CA SER A 72 -8.21 16.62 -15.59
C SER A 72 -7.61 16.73 -17.00
N ASP A 73 -8.16 17.62 -17.83
CA ASP A 73 -7.71 17.88 -19.21
C ASP A 73 -6.37 18.66 -19.30
N ASN A 74 -5.73 18.91 -18.16
CA ASN A 74 -4.46 19.61 -18.10
C ASN A 74 -3.32 18.61 -18.27
N GLU A 75 -2.52 18.80 -19.33
CA GLU A 75 -1.16 18.26 -19.50
C GLU A 75 -0.28 18.75 -18.33
N HIS A 76 -0.45 18.16 -17.15
CA HIS A 76 0.53 18.27 -16.10
C HIS A 76 1.60 17.23 -16.39
N ASP A 77 2.85 17.69 -16.43
CA ASP A 77 4.01 16.85 -16.73
C ASP A 77 3.97 15.59 -15.84
N ILE A 78 3.83 14.42 -16.46
CA ILE A 78 3.58 13.14 -15.78
C ILE A 78 4.66 12.88 -14.71
N ILE A 79 5.87 13.40 -14.95
CA ILE A 79 7.02 13.34 -14.04
C ILE A 79 6.75 14.11 -12.73
N VAL A 80 6.13 15.29 -12.79
CA VAL A 80 5.81 16.12 -11.61
C VAL A 80 4.74 15.44 -10.75
N LEU A 81 3.76 14.81 -11.40
CA LEU A 81 2.71 14.07 -10.73
C LEU A 81 3.27 12.83 -10.03
N LEU A 82 4.05 11.99 -10.74
CA LEU A 82 4.71 10.80 -10.19
C LEU A 82 5.57 11.15 -8.97
N ARG A 83 6.25 12.31 -8.99
CA ARG A 83 7.06 12.78 -7.87
C ARG A 83 6.25 13.11 -6.61
N ARG A 84 4.98 13.49 -6.75
CA ARG A 84 4.07 13.76 -5.62
C ARG A 84 3.35 12.51 -5.12
N THR A 85 3.10 11.54 -6.00
CA THR A 85 2.22 10.39 -5.71
C THR A 85 3.00 9.13 -5.36
N LEU A 86 4.09 8.83 -6.07
CA LEU A 86 4.92 7.65 -5.80
C LEU A 86 5.49 7.63 -4.38
N PRO A 87 6.00 8.72 -3.79
CA PRO A 87 6.55 8.65 -2.44
C PRO A 87 5.50 8.31 -1.40
N ARG A 88 4.26 8.75 -1.63
CA ARG A 88 3.12 8.51 -0.73
C ARG A 88 2.66 7.06 -0.82
N PHE A 89 2.49 6.55 -2.05
CA PHE A 89 2.14 5.16 -2.31
C PHE A 89 3.24 4.19 -1.82
N ILE A 90 4.48 4.42 -2.21
CA ILE A 90 5.60 3.56 -1.80
C ILE A 90 5.84 3.64 -0.29
N GLY A 91 5.65 4.80 0.32
CA GLY A 91 5.72 4.98 1.77
C GLY A 91 4.69 4.11 2.50
N THR A 92 3.43 4.10 2.06
CA THR A 92 2.38 3.25 2.67
C THR A 92 2.67 1.77 2.50
N VAL A 93 3.16 1.34 1.32
CA VAL A 93 3.57 -0.06 1.07
C VAL A 93 4.75 -0.47 1.97
N CYS A 94 5.75 0.40 2.17
CA CYS A 94 6.86 0.13 3.08
C CYS A 94 6.41 0.00 4.54
N VAL A 95 5.46 0.83 4.99
CA VAL A 95 4.90 0.71 6.35
C VAL A 95 4.16 -0.61 6.50
N ALA A 96 3.37 -1.02 5.50
CA ALA A 96 2.69 -2.32 5.50
C ALA A 96 3.70 -3.48 5.58
N MET A 97 4.73 -3.48 4.72
CA MET A 97 5.77 -4.51 4.74
C MET A 97 6.54 -4.56 6.06
N ALA A 98 6.86 -3.41 6.65
CA ALA A 98 7.54 -3.37 7.96
C ALA A 98 6.68 -3.96 9.08
N LEU A 99 5.38 -3.67 9.08
CA LEU A 99 4.43 -4.25 10.04
C LEU A 99 4.28 -5.75 9.85
N GLU A 100 4.19 -6.21 8.61
CA GLU A 100 4.12 -7.63 8.27
C GLU A 100 5.37 -8.38 8.78
N GLY A 101 6.55 -7.81 8.58
CA GLY A 101 7.80 -8.32 9.16
C GLY A 101 7.75 -8.37 10.69
N LEU A 102 7.27 -7.31 11.36
CA LEU A 102 7.19 -7.24 12.82
C LEU A 102 6.25 -8.29 13.42
N ILE A 103 5.07 -8.51 12.81
CA ILE A 103 4.14 -9.57 13.23
C ILE A 103 4.81 -10.93 13.17
N MET A 104 5.51 -11.21 12.07
CA MET A 104 6.22 -12.47 11.91
C MET A 104 7.35 -12.64 12.92
N VAL A 105 8.10 -11.58 13.25
CA VAL A 105 9.10 -11.64 14.33
C VAL A 105 8.44 -12.00 15.66
N ILE A 106 7.34 -11.33 16.02
CA ILE A 106 6.63 -11.61 17.28
C ILE A 106 6.12 -13.05 17.32
N LYS A 107 5.50 -13.51 16.23
CA LYS A 107 4.94 -14.87 16.13
C LYS A 107 6.04 -15.94 16.18
N TYR A 108 7.13 -15.78 15.44
CA TYR A 108 8.24 -16.75 15.45
C TYR A 108 9.02 -16.72 16.78
N SER A 109 9.13 -15.56 17.42
CA SER A 109 9.74 -15.42 18.74
C SER A 109 8.95 -16.17 19.83
N GLN A 110 7.60 -16.12 19.78
CA GLN A 110 6.76 -16.81 20.77
C GLN A 110 6.63 -18.32 20.56
N LEU A 111 6.83 -18.81 19.33
CA LEU A 111 6.71 -20.24 18.99
C LEU A 111 8.02 -21.03 19.15
N ASP A 112 9.08 -20.41 19.70
CA ASP A 112 10.42 -20.99 19.86
C ASP A 112 11.06 -21.52 18.54
N MET A 113 10.48 -21.13 17.39
CA MET A 113 10.97 -21.46 16.05
C MET A 113 11.97 -20.40 15.57
N ALA A 114 12.97 -20.09 16.41
CA ALA A 114 13.96 -19.05 16.17
C ALA A 114 14.82 -19.28 14.90
N GLY A 115 14.82 -20.50 14.35
CA GLY A 115 15.57 -20.85 13.15
C GLY A 115 15.07 -20.22 11.84
N ASN A 116 13.82 -19.74 11.77
CA ASN A 116 13.22 -19.25 10.51
C ASN A 116 13.13 -17.71 10.41
N LEU A 117 13.95 -16.97 11.17
CA LEU A 117 13.96 -15.50 11.20
C LEU A 117 14.40 -14.84 9.88
N TYR A 118 14.83 -15.62 8.89
CA TYR A 118 15.20 -15.12 7.57
C TYR A 118 14.06 -14.37 6.87
N TYR A 119 12.80 -14.83 7.05
CA TYR A 119 11.63 -14.21 6.43
C TYR A 119 11.41 -12.75 6.86
N PRO A 120 11.29 -12.43 8.17
CA PRO A 120 11.18 -11.04 8.59
C PRO A 120 12.35 -10.16 8.16
N VAL A 121 13.57 -10.70 8.22
CA VAL A 121 14.78 -9.96 7.82
C VAL A 121 14.75 -9.64 6.32
N ALA A 122 14.36 -10.59 5.48
CA ALA A 122 14.19 -10.38 4.04
C ALA A 122 13.12 -9.33 3.72
N ILE A 123 12.00 -9.34 4.45
CA ILE A 123 10.93 -8.34 4.27
C ILE A 123 11.42 -6.94 4.63
N VAL A 124 12.06 -6.77 5.80
CA VAL A 124 12.59 -5.47 6.22
C VAL A 124 13.70 -4.98 5.28
N ALA A 125 14.59 -5.89 4.85
CA ALA A 125 15.63 -5.58 3.87
C ALA A 125 15.03 -5.12 2.52
N SER A 126 14.00 -5.80 2.04
CA SER A 126 13.31 -5.44 0.80
C SER A 126 12.61 -4.08 0.90
N ALA A 127 11.98 -3.77 2.03
CA ALA A 127 11.39 -2.46 2.30
C ALA A 127 12.45 -1.35 2.31
N GLY A 128 13.59 -1.60 2.95
CA GLY A 128 14.74 -0.68 2.94
C GLY A 128 15.27 -0.44 1.52
N PHE A 129 15.46 -1.50 0.74
CA PHE A 129 15.90 -1.40 -0.65
C PHE A 129 14.92 -0.61 -1.52
N LEU A 130 13.61 -0.82 -1.33
CA LEU A 130 12.56 -0.11 -2.05
C LEU A 130 12.54 1.39 -1.71
N LEU A 131 12.77 1.76 -0.44
CA LEU A 131 12.94 3.17 -0.03
C LEU A 131 14.19 3.80 -0.63
N ILE A 132 15.30 3.07 -0.70
CA ILE A 132 16.54 3.54 -1.35
C ILE A 132 16.27 3.78 -2.84
N SER A 133 15.63 2.84 -3.52
CA SER A 133 15.26 2.97 -4.94
C SER A 133 14.37 4.19 -5.19
N LEU A 134 13.36 4.41 -4.34
CA LEU A 134 12.52 5.61 -4.37
C LEU A 134 13.35 6.89 -4.13
N GLY A 135 14.25 6.89 -3.15
CA GLY A 135 15.12 8.04 -2.86
C GLY A 135 16.02 8.40 -4.04
N VAL A 136 16.58 7.39 -4.71
CA VAL A 136 17.36 7.55 -5.95
C VAL A 136 16.49 8.12 -7.06
N PHE A 137 15.30 7.56 -7.30
CA PHE A 137 14.35 8.07 -8.28
C PHE A 137 14.03 9.55 -8.05
N LEU A 138 13.73 9.95 -6.81
CA LEU A 138 13.40 11.34 -6.47
C LEU A 138 14.59 12.30 -6.59
N LYS A 139 15.82 11.81 -6.44
CA LYS A 139 17.05 12.59 -6.61
C LYS A 139 17.33 12.89 -8.07
N TYR A 140 17.15 11.90 -8.96
CA TYR A 140 17.45 12.02 -10.39
C TYR A 140 16.26 12.53 -11.23
N ALA A 141 15.03 12.46 -10.71
CA ALA A 141 13.88 13.09 -11.36
C ALA A 141 14.12 14.61 -11.46
N PRO A 142 13.94 15.22 -12.66
CA PRO A 142 14.19 16.63 -12.89
C PRO A 142 13.43 17.50 -11.87
N ARG A 143 14.14 18.47 -11.28
CA ARG A 143 13.55 19.45 -10.37
C ARG A 143 13.05 20.61 -11.22
N GLU A 144 11.75 20.86 -11.20
CA GLU A 144 11.24 22.15 -11.70
C GLU A 144 11.91 23.28 -10.92
N HIS A 145 12.34 24.31 -11.66
CA HIS A 145 12.78 25.60 -11.14
C HIS A 145 11.57 26.50 -10.94
#